data_AF-A0A3D2VCG9-F1
#
_entry.id   AF-A0A3D2VCG9-F1
#
_cell.length_a   1.000
_cell.length_b   1.000
_cell.length_c   1.000
_cell.angle_alpha   90.00
_cell.angle_beta   90.00
_cell.angle_gamma   90.00
#
_symmetry.space_group_name_H-M   'P 1'
#
loop_
_entity.id
_entity.type
_entity.pdbx_description
1 polymer ?
#
loop_
_entity_poly.entity_id
_entity_poly.type
_entity_poly.pdbx_seq_one_letter_code
_entity_poly.pdbx_strand_id
1 'polypeptide(L)'
;MTLLITDECINCDVCEPECPNEAISQGEEFYVIDPTRCTECVGHFETSQCVEVCPVECILVDPERPESREILMDRFLLLTGGSTHKN
;
A
#
# COMPACT_ATOMS: atom_id res chain seq x y z
N MET A 1 -7.86 -5.17 -1.31
CA MET A 1 -6.84 -6.06 -0.75
C MET A 1 -5.74 -5.17 -0.17
N THR A 2 -4.93 -5.64 0.76
CA THR A 2 -3.65 -4.95 0.99
C THR A 2 -2.61 -5.58 0.10
N LEU A 3 -1.52 -4.87 -0.15
CA LEU A 3 -0.33 -5.46 -0.72
C LEU A 3 0.58 -6.00 0.40
N LEU A 4 1.45 -6.93 0.04
CA LEU A 4 2.56 -7.41 0.86
C LEU A 4 3.85 -7.39 0.04
N ILE A 5 4.99 -7.31 0.72
CA ILE A 5 6.32 -7.47 0.13
C ILE A 5 6.82 -8.86 0.52
N THR A 6 7.33 -9.62 -0.44
CA THR A 6 7.88 -10.97 -0.21
C THR A 6 9.36 -10.90 0.20
N ASP A 7 9.89 -12.06 0.58
CA ASP A 7 11.31 -12.26 0.90
C ASP A 7 12.24 -12.13 -0.33
N GLU A 8 11.69 -11.96 -1.54
CA GLU A 8 12.46 -11.64 -2.76
C GLU A 8 12.90 -10.17 -2.82
N CYS A 9 12.48 -9.35 -1.85
CA CYS A 9 12.89 -7.95 -1.75
C CYS A 9 14.41 -7.80 -1.61
N ILE A 10 14.98 -6.89 -2.39
CA ILE A 10 16.43 -6.64 -2.43
C ILE A 10 16.87 -5.39 -1.64
N ASN A 11 16.00 -4.82 -0.80
CA ASN A 11 16.30 -3.61 0.01
C ASN A 11 16.88 -2.44 -0.83
N CYS A 12 16.18 -2.05 -1.91
CA CYS A 12 16.64 -1.02 -2.85
C CYS A 12 16.06 0.38 -2.60
N ASP A 13 15.27 0.56 -1.54
CA ASP A 13 14.71 1.83 -1.04
C ASP A 13 13.73 2.58 -1.97
N VAL A 14 13.52 2.14 -3.21
CA VAL A 14 12.73 2.90 -4.20
C VAL A 14 11.23 2.92 -3.93
N CYS A 15 10.67 1.97 -3.19
CA CYS A 15 9.22 1.85 -3.00
C CYS A 15 8.67 2.65 -1.80
N GLU A 16 9.50 2.90 -0.79
CA GLU A 16 9.15 3.68 0.40
C GLU A 16 8.68 5.12 0.07
N PRO A 17 9.45 5.93 -0.68
CA PRO A 17 9.04 7.32 -0.96
C PRO A 17 7.83 7.42 -1.88
N GLU A 18 7.49 6.37 -2.62
CA GLU A 18 6.38 6.35 -3.58
C GLU A 18 5.02 6.07 -2.91
N CYS A 19 5.02 5.62 -1.64
CA CYS A 19 3.77 5.32 -0.95
C CYS A 19 3.07 6.60 -0.46
N PRO A 20 1.90 6.98 -1.00
CA PRO A 20 1.23 8.23 -0.63
C PRO A 20 0.70 8.23 0.82
N ASN A 21 0.57 7.04 1.42
CA ASN A 21 0.08 6.86 2.78
C ASN A 21 1.21 6.52 3.76
N GLU A 22 2.48 6.52 3.34
CA GLU A 22 3.65 6.07 4.12
C GLU A 22 3.40 4.69 4.78
N ALA A 23 2.81 3.78 4.02
CA ALA A 23 2.53 2.42 4.47
C ALA A 23 3.74 1.49 4.38
N ILE A 24 4.82 1.91 3.70
CA ILE A 24 6.03 1.10 3.48
C ILE A 24 7.12 1.59 4.42
N SER A 25 7.83 0.65 5.04
CA SER A 25 9.00 0.93 5.89
C SER A 25 9.98 -0.23 5.91
N GLN A 26 11.25 0.03 6.20
CA GLN A 26 12.26 -1.02 6.39
C GLN A 26 11.90 -1.94 7.57
N GLY A 27 11.76 -3.24 7.31
CA GLY A 27 11.63 -4.27 8.34
C GLY A 27 12.99 -4.84 8.78
N GLU A 28 12.97 -5.95 9.52
CA GLU A 28 14.20 -6.61 10.00
C GLU A 28 15.04 -7.21 8.87
N GLU A 29 14.40 -7.84 7.89
CA GLU A 29 15.07 -8.52 6.77
C GLU A 29 14.80 -7.84 5.42
N PHE A 30 13.57 -7.40 5.20
CA PHE A 30 13.10 -6.74 3.99
C PHE A 30 12.08 -5.64 4.31
N TYR A 31 11.77 -4.80 3.33
CA TYR A 31 10.71 -3.80 3.44
C TYR A 31 9.35 -4.44 3.75
N VAL A 32 8.54 -3.79 4.59
CA VAL A 32 7.21 -4.27 4.98
C VAL A 32 6.13 -3.25 4.66
N ILE A 33 4.90 -3.73 4.44
CA ILE A 33 3.71 -2.90 4.24
C ILE A 33 2.83 -2.97 5.49
N ASP A 34 2.49 -1.81 6.06
CA ASP A 34 1.44 -1.65 7.06
C ASP A 34 0.07 -1.76 6.36
N PRO A 35 -0.68 -2.85 6.60
CA PRO A 35 -1.96 -3.09 5.96
C PRO A 35 -3.03 -2.07 6.37
N THR A 36 -2.87 -1.42 7.52
CA THR A 36 -3.85 -0.44 8.02
C THR A 36 -3.74 0.89 7.26
N ARG A 37 -2.62 1.11 6.56
CA ARG A 37 -2.33 2.30 5.76
C ARG A 37 -2.35 2.05 4.25
N CYS A 38 -2.16 0.80 3.82
CA CYS A 38 -2.20 0.45 2.40
C CYS A 38 -3.63 0.61 1.82
N THR A 39 -3.77 1.39 0.76
CA THR A 39 -5.05 1.53 0.02
C THR A 39 -4.96 0.96 -1.39
N GLU A 40 -3.92 0.20 -1.72
CA GLU A 40 -3.54 -0.10 -3.12
C GLU A 40 -3.47 1.15 -4.01
N CYS A 41 -3.10 2.30 -3.40
CA CYS A 41 -3.16 3.62 -4.01
C CYS A 41 -4.56 4.10 -4.44
N VAL A 42 -5.64 3.36 -4.13
CA VAL A 42 -7.02 3.83 -4.34
C VAL A 42 -7.21 5.18 -3.66
N GLY A 43 -7.80 6.12 -4.40
CA GLY A 43 -8.00 7.51 -3.99
C GLY A 43 -6.87 8.46 -4.41
N HIS A 44 -5.67 7.94 -4.67
CA HIS A 44 -4.52 8.73 -5.15
C HIS A 44 -4.20 8.48 -6.62
N PHE A 45 -4.13 7.21 -7.04
CA PHE A 45 -3.69 6.78 -8.36
C PHE A 45 -4.57 5.64 -8.90
N GLU A 46 -4.43 5.35 -10.20
CA GLU A 46 -5.12 4.21 -10.84
C GLU A 46 -4.41 2.88 -10.57
N THR A 47 -3.08 2.90 -10.43
CA THR A 47 -2.24 1.73 -10.16
C THR A 47 -1.42 1.92 -8.87
N SER A 48 -0.93 0.82 -8.31
CA SER A 48 -0.10 0.85 -7.10
C SER A 48 1.32 1.29 -7.43
N GLN A 49 1.72 2.47 -6.96
CA GLN A 49 3.01 3.07 -7.32
C GLN A 49 4.21 2.25 -6.87
N CYS A 50 4.14 1.63 -5.68
CA CYS A 50 5.19 0.75 -5.19
C CYS A 50 5.42 -0.47 -6.09
N VAL A 51 4.37 -0.99 -6.73
CA VAL A 51 4.47 -2.12 -7.68
C VAL A 51 5.17 -1.66 -8.95
N GLU A 52 4.82 -0.48 -9.49
CA GLU A 52 5.41 0.07 -10.72
C GLU A 52 6.93 0.31 -10.61
N VAL A 53 7.42 0.65 -9.42
CA VAL A 53 8.85 0.94 -9.21
C VAL A 53 9.66 -0.25 -8.72
N CYS A 54 9.03 -1.37 -8.34
CA CYS A 54 9.74 -2.51 -7.78
C CYS A 54 10.59 -3.23 -8.85
N PRO A 55 11.93 -3.26 -8.74
CA PRO A 55 12.79 -3.81 -9.79
C PRO A 55 12.78 -5.34 -9.87
N VAL A 56 12.19 -6.02 -8.88
CA VAL A 56 12.16 -7.48 -8.74
C VAL A 56 10.74 -8.03 -8.60
N GLU A 57 9.72 -7.20 -8.84
CA GLU A 57 8.30 -7.61 -8.86
C GLU A 57 7.82 -8.34 -7.58
N CYS A 58 8.45 -8.08 -6.43
CA CYS A 58 8.20 -8.76 -5.15
C CYS A 58 7.05 -8.17 -4.31
N ILE A 59 6.24 -7.26 -4.88
CA ILE A 59 5.10 -6.65 -4.19
C ILE A 59 3.81 -7.23 -4.76
N LEU A 60 3.15 -8.05 -3.95
CA LEU A 60 2.01 -8.87 -4.36
C LEU A 60 0.75 -8.50 -3.61
N VAL A 61 -0.40 -8.91 -4.15
CA VAL A 61 -1.68 -8.87 -3.46
C VAL A 61 -1.65 -9.85 -2.28
N ASP A 62 -2.01 -9.39 -1.08
CA ASP A 62 -2.08 -10.23 0.12
C ASP A 62 -3.33 -11.13 0.08
N PRO A 63 -3.17 -12.46 -0.08
CA PRO A 63 -4.31 -13.38 -0.15
C PRO A 63 -5.04 -13.53 1.19
N GLU A 64 -4.37 -13.25 2.32
CA GLU A 64 -4.95 -13.35 3.67
C GLU A 64 -5.76 -12.10 4.03
N ARG A 65 -5.70 -11.06 3.21
CA ARG A 65 -6.39 -9.78 3.43
C ARG A 65 -7.13 -9.30 2.18
N PRO A 66 -8.19 -10.02 1.77
CA PRO A 66 -9.09 -9.57 0.73
C PRO A 66 -9.86 -8.33 1.18
N GLU A 67 -9.84 -7.27 0.35
CA GLU A 67 -10.62 -6.06 0.59
C GLU A 67 -11.21 -5.56 -0.72
N SER A 68 -12.43 -5.05 -0.68
CA SER A 68 -13.08 -4.44 -1.83
C SER A 68 -12.54 -3.02 -2.07
N ARG A 69 -12.77 -2.50 -3.28
CA ARG A 69 -12.44 -1.11 -3.61
C ARG A 69 -13.11 -0.09 -2.67
N GLU A 70 -14.32 -0.40 -2.20
CA GLU A 70 -15.06 0.43 -1.24
C GLU A 70 -14.31 0.53 0.10
N ILE A 71 -13.82 -0.59 0.63
CA ILE A 71 -13.03 -0.62 1.87
C ILE A 71 -11.74 0.21 1.73
N LEU A 72 -11.06 0.09 0.58
CA LEU A 72 -9.84 0.85 0.30
C LEU A 72 -10.11 2.35 0.20
N MET A 73 -11.24 2.74 -0.40
CA MET A 73 -11.68 4.13 -0.48
C MET A 73 -12.03 4.70 0.90
N ASP A 74 -12.74 3.94 1.74
CA ASP A 74 -13.05 4.36 3.11
C ASP A 74 -11.76 4.60 3.92
N ARG A 75 -10.76 3.72 3.78
CA ARG A 75 -9.45 3.91 4.40
C ARG A 75 -8.75 5.17 3.88
N PHE A 76 -8.75 5.41 2.57
CA PHE A 76 -8.20 6.63 1.98
C PHE A 76 -8.83 7.90 2.58
N LEU A 77 -10.16 7.93 2.70
CA LEU A 77 -10.88 9.07 3.29
C LEU A 77 -10.48 9.29 4.75
N LEU A 78 -10.32 8.21 5.53
CA LEU A 78 -9.85 8.29 6.92
C LEU A 78 -8.44 8.86 7.03
N LEU A 79 -7.51 8.41 6.17
CA LEU A 79 -6.10 8.82 6.22
C LEU A 79 -5.89 10.27 5.74
N THR A 80 -6.69 10.73 4.78
CA THR A 80 -6.52 12.05 4.14
C THR A 80 -7.40 13.15 4.75
N GLY A 81 -8.17 12.83 5.79
CA GLY A 81 -9.12 13.78 6.40
C GLY A 81 -10.33 14.09 5.52
N GLY A 82 -10.60 13.25 4.52
CA GLY A 82 -11.80 13.27 3.70
C GLY A 82 -13.04 13.04 4.56
N SER A 83 -13.65 14.13 5.01
CA SER A 83 -14.85 14.10 5.86
C SER A 83 -15.97 13.38 5.13
N THR A 84 -16.39 12.21 5.62
CA THR A 84 -17.73 11.70 5.33
C THR A 84 -18.72 12.61 6.07
N HIS A 85 -19.09 13.72 5.44
CA HIS A 85 -20.30 14.44 5.82
C HIS A 85 -21.49 13.53 5.54
N LYS A 86 -21.82 12.67 6.51
CA LYS A 86 -23.18 12.20 6.72
C LYS A 86 -23.98 13.41 7.19
N ASN A 87 -24.81 13.94 6.29
CA ASN A 87 -25.98 14.73 6.65
C ASN A 87 -27.21 14.09 6.01
#